data_AF-A0A952STS9-F1
#
_entry.id   AF-A0A952STS9-F1
#
_cell.length_a   1.000
_cell.length_b   1.000
_cell.length_c   1.000
_cell.angle_alpha   90.00
_cell.angle_beta   90.00
_cell.angle_gamma   90.00
#
_symmetry.space_group_name_H-M   'P 1'
#
loop_
_entity.id
_entity.type
_entity.pdbx_description
1 polymer ?
#
loop_
_entity_poly.entity_id
_entity_poly.type
_entity_poly.pdbx_seq_one_letter_code
_entity_poly.pdbx_strand_id
1 'polypeptide(L)'
;MRPGGQVQYGNNRVQEIVSGTRDIFRVDHFLGKQTVQNTLGLRFANRVFESAWDRLHVERVEIVWEEMHGLEGRAGYYDSAGALKDMIQNHLLQLMCLVAMEPPSDLAADEFRDRKMDLLRDVGSLSKKEMLAHTRLGRYAEGKIHGRRVRGYVDEAGVDSQRCTETFAEIRLFIDNERWRNVPFVLRTGKAMKHGSP
;
A
#
# COMPACT_ATOMS: atom_id res chain seq x y z
N MET A 1 1.36 -18.27 17.32
CA MET A 1 0.08 -17.65 16.90
C MET A 1 0.33 -16.88 15.60
N ARG A 2 -0.51 -17.03 14.56
CA ARG A 2 -0.34 -16.31 13.29
C ARG A 2 -0.84 -14.85 13.45
N PRO A 3 0.01 -13.82 13.29
CA PRO A 3 -0.40 -12.41 13.48
C PRO A 3 -1.51 -11.94 12.53
N GLY A 4 -1.64 -12.57 11.35
CA GLY A 4 -2.68 -12.22 10.37
C GLY A 4 -4.12 -12.56 10.79
N GLY A 5 -4.30 -13.55 11.68
CA GLY A 5 -5.64 -13.98 12.11
C GLY A 5 -6.36 -12.96 12.99
N GLN A 6 -5.64 -12.22 13.83
CA GLN A 6 -6.24 -11.24 14.74
C GLN A 6 -6.69 -9.96 14.02
N VAL A 7 -5.96 -9.52 13.00
CA VAL A 7 -6.32 -8.31 12.22
C VAL A 7 -7.56 -8.57 11.36
N GLN A 8 -7.61 -9.72 10.68
CA GLN A 8 -8.78 -10.09 9.88
C GLN A 8 -10.00 -10.33 10.76
N TYR A 9 -9.83 -10.95 11.94
CA TYR A 9 -10.89 -11.13 12.92
C TYR A 9 -11.41 -9.78 13.47
N GLY A 10 -10.52 -8.84 13.79
CA GLY A 10 -10.90 -7.49 14.24
C GLY A 10 -11.70 -6.72 13.19
N ASN A 11 -11.25 -6.72 11.93
CA ASN A 11 -11.96 -6.08 10.83
C ASN A 11 -13.35 -6.69 10.60
N ASN A 12 -13.46 -8.02 10.63
CA ASN A 12 -14.74 -8.69 10.46
C ASN A 12 -15.73 -8.33 11.57
N ARG A 13 -15.26 -8.21 12.82
CA ARG A 13 -16.11 -7.85 13.95
C ARG A 13 -16.59 -6.40 13.89
N VAL A 14 -15.73 -5.47 13.46
CA VAL A 14 -16.17 -4.08 13.20
C VAL A 14 -17.20 -4.08 12.07
N GLN A 15 -16.94 -4.81 10.98
CA GLN A 15 -17.87 -4.93 9.85
C GLN A 15 -19.23 -5.50 10.29
N GLU A 16 -19.27 -6.51 11.14
CA GLU A 16 -20.51 -7.08 11.69
C GLU A 16 -21.31 -6.02 12.45
N ILE A 17 -20.66 -5.25 13.33
CA ILE A 17 -21.30 -4.23 14.17
C ILE A 17 -21.94 -3.12 13.32
N VAL A 18 -21.28 -2.73 12.23
CA VAL A 18 -21.71 -1.59 11.40
C VAL A 18 -22.49 -2.02 10.14
N SER A 19 -22.60 -3.33 9.88
CA SER A 19 -23.24 -3.85 8.67
C SER A 19 -24.68 -3.35 8.50
N GLY A 20 -25.04 -2.94 7.28
CA GLY A 20 -26.41 -2.50 6.93
C GLY A 20 -26.62 -0.99 6.90
N THR A 21 -25.64 -0.17 7.26
CA THR A 21 -25.73 1.30 7.14
C THR A 21 -24.93 1.81 5.93
N ARG A 22 -25.52 2.72 5.14
CA ARG A 22 -24.82 3.40 4.02
C ARG A 22 -23.97 4.58 4.50
N ASP A 23 -24.08 4.94 5.77
CA ASP A 23 -23.48 6.14 6.36
C ASP A 23 -22.07 5.91 6.94
N ILE A 24 -21.37 4.87 6.45
CA ILE A 24 -20.01 4.54 6.92
C ILE A 24 -18.99 5.01 5.90
N PHE A 25 -18.20 6.00 6.31
CA PHE A 25 -17.11 6.54 5.53
C PHE A 25 -15.78 6.07 6.12
N ARG A 26 -15.17 5.05 5.49
CA ARG A 26 -13.80 4.62 5.83
C ARG A 26 -12.80 5.58 5.22
N VAL A 27 -11.99 6.20 6.07
CA VAL A 27 -11.06 7.23 5.65
C VAL A 27 -9.72 6.61 5.29
N ASP A 28 -9.29 6.87 4.06
CA ASP A 28 -7.90 6.77 3.64
C ASP A 28 -7.49 8.16 3.11
N HIS A 29 -6.62 8.85 3.85
CA HIS A 29 -6.27 10.24 3.53
C HIS A 29 -5.48 10.37 2.22
N PHE A 30 -4.88 9.29 1.69
CA PHE A 30 -4.21 9.33 0.39
C PHE A 30 -5.21 9.55 -0.75
N LEU A 31 -6.44 9.05 -0.63
CA LEU A 31 -7.49 9.24 -1.62
C LEU A 31 -7.93 10.71 -1.77
N GLY A 32 -7.65 11.55 -0.77
CA GLY A 32 -7.90 12.98 -0.80
C GLY A 32 -6.80 13.80 -1.46
N LYS A 33 -5.64 13.21 -1.79
CA LYS A 33 -4.53 13.94 -2.43
C LYS A 33 -4.88 14.25 -3.88
N GLN A 34 -4.70 15.50 -4.31
CA GLN A 34 -5.01 15.95 -5.67
C GLN A 34 -4.30 15.13 -6.74
N THR A 35 -3.03 14.79 -6.51
CA THR A 35 -2.24 13.97 -7.43
C THR A 35 -2.82 12.58 -7.64
N VAL A 36 -3.42 11.99 -6.60
CA VAL A 36 -4.08 10.69 -6.66
C VAL A 36 -5.37 10.76 -7.47
N GLN A 37 -6.15 11.82 -7.27
CA GLN A 37 -7.38 12.04 -8.04
C GLN A 37 -7.09 12.33 -9.52
N ASN A 38 -6.00 13.04 -9.81
CA ASN A 38 -5.56 13.33 -11.17
C ASN A 38 -5.24 12.06 -11.98
N THR A 39 -4.85 10.95 -11.34
CA THR A 39 -4.66 9.65 -12.02
C THR A 39 -5.93 9.20 -12.74
N LEU A 40 -7.11 9.43 -12.16
CA LEU A 40 -8.38 9.06 -12.80
C LEU A 40 -8.65 9.89 -14.05
N GLY A 41 -8.40 11.19 -13.98
CA GLY A 41 -8.49 12.07 -15.15
C GLY A 41 -7.48 11.69 -16.23
N LEU A 42 -6.23 11.38 -15.85
CA LEU A 42 -5.20 10.94 -16.78
C LEU A 42 -5.63 9.68 -17.53
N ARG A 43 -6.14 8.67 -16.83
CA ARG A 43 -6.57 7.41 -17.43
C ARG A 43 -7.83 7.59 -18.26
N PHE A 44 -8.93 8.00 -17.65
CA PHE A 44 -10.25 7.85 -18.26
C PHE A 44 -10.67 9.04 -19.13
N ALA A 45 -10.06 10.21 -18.97
CA ALA A 45 -10.35 11.36 -19.83
C ALA A 45 -9.44 11.45 -21.07
N ASN A 46 -8.38 10.63 -21.16
CA ASN A 46 -7.39 10.70 -22.24
C ASN A 46 -7.24 9.36 -22.96
N ARG A 47 -7.83 9.26 -24.16
CA ARG A 47 -7.82 8.02 -24.96
C ARG A 47 -6.42 7.52 -25.29
N VAL A 48 -5.45 8.43 -25.47
CA VAL A 48 -4.05 8.07 -25.76
C VAL A 48 -3.45 7.28 -24.60
N PHE A 49 -3.61 7.75 -23.36
CA PHE A 49 -3.08 7.06 -22.19
C PHE A 49 -3.81 5.74 -21.94
N GLU A 50 -5.14 5.73 -21.98
CA GLU A 50 -5.91 4.49 -21.74
C GLU A 50 -5.56 3.38 -22.75
N SER A 51 -5.31 3.74 -24.02
CA SER A 51 -4.93 2.78 -25.06
C SER A 51 -3.56 2.12 -24.85
N ALA A 52 -2.71 2.73 -24.03
CA ALA A 52 -1.39 2.21 -23.67
C ALA A 52 -1.33 1.77 -22.19
N TRP A 53 -2.46 1.66 -21.51
CA TRP A 53 -2.54 1.37 -20.07
C TRP A 53 -2.78 -0.12 -19.79
N ASP A 54 -1.92 -0.95 -20.38
CA ASP A 54 -2.03 -2.41 -20.30
C ASP A 54 -0.67 -3.12 -20.42
N ARG A 55 -0.69 -4.44 -20.28
CA ARG A 55 0.47 -5.34 -20.37
C ARG A 55 1.18 -5.37 -21.72
N LEU A 56 0.59 -4.82 -22.79
CA LEU A 56 1.26 -4.75 -24.09
C LEU A 56 2.22 -3.55 -24.16
N HIS A 57 1.98 -2.54 -23.31
CA HIS A 57 2.71 -1.27 -23.33
C HIS A 57 3.43 -0.96 -22.03
N VAL A 58 3.01 -1.54 -20.90
CA VAL A 58 3.58 -1.31 -19.58
C VAL A 58 4.42 -2.50 -19.14
N GLU A 59 5.71 -2.27 -18.94
CA GLU A 59 6.65 -3.29 -18.43
C GLU A 59 6.46 -3.54 -16.93
N ARG A 60 6.26 -2.48 -16.13
CA ARG A 60 6.11 -2.55 -14.66
C ARG A 60 5.40 -1.32 -14.10
N VAL A 61 4.77 -1.49 -12.94
CA VAL A 61 4.19 -0.40 -12.16
C VAL A 61 4.86 -0.35 -10.79
N GLU A 62 5.34 0.83 -10.40
CA GLU A 62 5.92 1.07 -9.07
C GLU A 62 5.15 2.15 -8.33
N ILE A 63 4.67 1.83 -7.13
CA ILE A 63 3.98 2.76 -6.24
C ILE A 63 4.85 2.88 -4.99
N VAL A 64 5.48 4.04 -4.85
CA VAL A 64 6.53 4.28 -3.87
C VAL A 64 6.15 5.43 -2.95
N TRP A 65 6.23 5.19 -1.64
CA TRP A 65 6.10 6.22 -0.61
C TRP A 65 7.24 6.17 0.40
N GLU A 66 8.21 7.07 0.26
CA GLU A 66 9.38 7.16 1.14
C GLU A 66 9.26 8.36 2.08
N GLU A 67 9.69 8.17 3.33
CA GLU A 67 9.73 9.23 4.32
C GLU A 67 11.16 9.43 4.80
N MET A 68 11.61 10.69 4.83
CA MET A 68 12.92 11.03 5.40
C MET A 68 12.95 10.95 6.92
N HIS A 69 11.78 11.03 7.55
CA HIS A 69 11.64 11.01 9.00
C HIS A 69 11.67 9.57 9.54
N GLY A 70 12.13 9.44 10.79
CA GLY A 70 12.09 8.19 11.55
C GLY A 70 10.70 7.95 12.16
N LEU A 71 10.62 7.48 13.41
CA LEU A 71 9.33 7.20 14.06
C LEU A 71 8.65 8.42 14.70
N GLU A 72 9.35 9.54 14.87
CA GLU A 72 8.82 10.83 15.35
C GLU A 72 7.84 10.73 16.54
N GLY A 73 8.24 10.01 17.60
CA GLY A 73 7.43 9.86 18.81
C GLY A 73 6.27 8.85 18.69
N ARG A 74 6.07 8.21 17.54
CA ARG A 74 5.08 7.13 17.32
C ARG A 74 5.65 5.73 17.51
N ALA A 75 6.84 5.61 18.11
CA ALA A 75 7.60 4.37 18.20
C ALA A 75 6.80 3.18 18.76
N GLY A 76 6.14 3.36 19.91
CA GLY A 76 5.38 2.29 20.56
C GLY A 76 4.16 1.81 19.75
N TYR A 77 3.50 2.69 19.00
CA TYR A 77 2.45 2.29 18.06
C TYR A 77 3.05 1.55 16.87
N TYR A 78 4.08 2.13 16.26
CA TYR A 78 4.68 1.63 15.03
C TYR A 78 5.28 0.24 15.20
N ASP A 79 5.86 -0.07 16.37
CA ASP A 79 6.41 -1.38 16.73
C ASP A 79 5.36 -2.52 16.83
N SER A 80 4.07 -2.20 16.75
CA SER A 80 3.00 -3.19 16.59
C SER A 80 2.45 -3.29 15.16
N ALA A 81 2.69 -2.25 14.35
CA ALA A 81 2.15 -2.09 13.01
C ALA A 81 3.15 -2.54 11.93
N GLY A 82 4.33 -1.91 11.90
CA GLY A 82 5.31 -2.08 10.84
C GLY A 82 4.93 -1.38 9.53
N ALA A 83 5.89 -1.25 8.62
CA ALA A 83 5.71 -0.59 7.33
C ALA A 83 4.62 -1.25 6.47
N LEU A 84 4.46 -2.58 6.55
CA LEU A 84 3.45 -3.30 5.78
C LEU A 84 2.03 -2.87 6.15
N LYS A 85 1.71 -2.72 7.44
CA LYS A 85 0.37 -2.35 7.89
C LYS A 85 0.13 -0.85 7.91
N ASP A 86 1.15 -0.06 8.24
CA ASP A 86 1.01 1.41 8.34
C ASP A 86 0.76 2.03 6.96
N MET A 87 1.38 1.48 5.90
CA MET A 87 1.42 2.12 4.57
C MET A 87 0.98 1.22 3.40
N ILE A 88 1.41 -0.04 3.35
CA ILE A 88 1.13 -0.90 2.17
C ILE A 88 -0.31 -1.38 2.17
N GLN A 89 -0.80 -1.94 3.28
CA GLN A 89 -2.10 -2.61 3.37
C GLN A 89 -3.28 -1.67 3.07
N ASN A 90 -3.15 -0.40 3.43
CA ASN A 90 -4.14 0.66 3.25
C ASN A 90 -3.80 1.50 2.01
N HIS A 91 -2.88 2.45 2.15
CA HIS A 91 -2.63 3.55 1.25
C HIS A 91 -2.14 3.06 -0.11
N LEU A 92 -1.04 2.30 -0.15
CA LEU A 92 -0.47 1.88 -1.42
C LEU A 92 -1.35 0.87 -2.16
N LEU A 93 -2.08 0.03 -1.42
CA LEU A 93 -3.06 -0.87 -2.03
C LEU A 93 -4.24 -0.10 -2.65
N GLN A 94 -4.74 0.95 -1.98
CA GLN A 94 -5.77 1.82 -2.55
C GLN A 94 -5.29 2.54 -3.81
N LEU A 95 -4.03 3.01 -3.83
CA LEU A 95 -3.43 3.61 -5.02
C LEU A 95 -3.29 2.61 -6.15
N MET A 96 -2.84 1.39 -5.85
CA MET A 96 -2.77 0.29 -6.83
C MET A 96 -4.14 0.06 -7.46
N CYS A 97 -5.20 0.03 -6.65
CA CYS A 97 -6.55 -0.12 -7.18
C CYS A 97 -6.93 0.99 -8.15
N LEU A 98 -6.66 2.26 -7.83
CA LEU A 98 -6.96 3.38 -8.74
C LEU A 98 -6.12 3.35 -10.03
N VAL A 99 -4.88 2.87 -9.95
CA VAL A 99 -3.99 2.75 -11.11
C VAL A 99 -4.41 1.60 -12.03
N ALA A 100 -4.88 0.49 -11.47
CA ALA A 100 -5.02 -0.77 -12.20
C ALA A 100 -6.47 -1.21 -12.47
N MET A 101 -7.47 -0.72 -11.74
CA MET A 101 -8.87 -1.10 -11.95
C MET A 101 -9.35 -0.78 -13.37
N GLU A 102 -10.31 -1.54 -13.88
CA GLU A 102 -10.98 -1.21 -15.14
C GLU A 102 -11.70 0.15 -15.07
N PRO A 103 -11.90 0.82 -16.22
CA PRO A 103 -12.71 2.03 -16.28
C PRO A 103 -14.10 1.80 -15.68
N PRO A 104 -14.55 2.65 -14.75
CA PRO A 104 -15.90 2.57 -14.24
C PRO A 104 -16.90 2.97 -15.33
N SER A 105 -18.07 2.32 -15.33
CA SER A 105 -19.14 2.64 -16.29
C SER A 105 -19.76 4.02 -16.08
N ASP A 106 -19.70 4.54 -14.86
CA ASP A 106 -20.11 5.90 -14.49
C ASP A 106 -19.25 6.47 -13.34
N LEU A 107 -19.67 7.61 -12.78
CA LEU A 107 -18.96 8.28 -11.67
C LEU A 107 -19.53 7.95 -10.28
N ALA A 108 -20.40 6.95 -10.16
CA ALA A 108 -21.01 6.57 -8.89
C ALA A 108 -19.98 5.91 -7.97
N ALA A 109 -20.07 6.23 -6.67
CA ALA A 109 -19.13 5.69 -5.67
C ALA A 109 -19.17 4.16 -5.57
N ASP A 110 -20.32 3.55 -5.83
CA ASP A 110 -20.50 2.09 -5.81
C ASP A 110 -19.78 1.43 -6.99
N GLU A 111 -19.85 2.01 -8.19
CA GLU A 111 -19.13 1.51 -9.36
C GLU A 111 -17.61 1.54 -9.14
N PHE A 112 -17.08 2.64 -8.60
CA PHE A 112 -15.66 2.70 -8.22
C PHE A 112 -15.29 1.63 -7.19
N ARG A 113 -16.16 1.38 -6.20
CA ARG A 113 -15.92 0.34 -5.20
C ARG A 113 -15.87 -1.04 -5.85
N ASP A 114 -16.80 -1.33 -6.75
CA ASP A 114 -16.89 -2.62 -7.43
C ASP A 114 -15.68 -2.86 -8.33
N ARG A 115 -15.24 -1.87 -9.12
CA ARG A 115 -14.01 -1.97 -9.93
C ARG A 115 -12.75 -2.20 -9.09
N LYS A 116 -12.63 -1.56 -7.92
CA LYS A 116 -11.54 -1.83 -6.99
C LYS A 116 -11.61 -3.25 -6.41
N MET A 117 -12.81 -3.73 -6.07
CA MET A 117 -13.04 -5.06 -5.52
C MET A 117 -12.75 -6.16 -6.54
N ASP A 118 -13.18 -5.98 -7.78
CA ASP A 118 -12.88 -6.90 -8.88
C ASP A 118 -11.36 -7.04 -9.07
N LEU A 119 -10.65 -5.92 -9.12
CA LEU A 119 -9.18 -5.93 -9.20
C LEU A 119 -8.54 -6.67 -8.00
N LEU A 120 -9.00 -6.40 -6.77
CA LEU A 120 -8.44 -7.04 -5.58
C LEU A 120 -8.69 -8.55 -5.53
N ARG A 121 -9.76 -9.04 -6.16
CA ARG A 121 -9.99 -10.49 -6.34
C ARG A 121 -9.00 -11.11 -7.32
N ASP A 122 -8.56 -10.34 -8.31
CA ASP A 122 -7.55 -10.76 -9.30
C ASP A 122 -6.11 -10.67 -8.76
N VAL A 123 -5.90 -9.99 -7.63
CA VAL A 123 -4.61 -10.04 -6.91
C VAL A 123 -4.48 -11.43 -6.29
N GLY A 124 -3.82 -12.32 -7.02
CA GLY A 124 -3.67 -13.71 -6.64
C GLY A 124 -3.05 -13.88 -5.24
N SER A 125 -3.47 -14.94 -4.54
CA SER A 125 -2.84 -15.31 -3.27
C SER A 125 -1.45 -15.86 -3.51
N LEU A 126 -0.44 -15.23 -2.92
CA LEU A 126 0.94 -15.73 -2.96
C LEU A 126 1.09 -16.92 -2.01
N SER A 127 1.70 -18.02 -2.50
CA SER A 127 2.20 -19.07 -1.62
C SER A 127 3.27 -18.51 -0.69
N LYS A 128 3.55 -19.20 0.43
CA LYS A 128 4.62 -18.78 1.36
C LYS A 128 5.97 -18.60 0.65
N LYS A 129 6.28 -19.45 -0.33
CA LYS A 129 7.53 -19.38 -1.09
C LYS A 129 7.57 -18.12 -1.94
N GLU A 130 6.47 -17.83 -2.64
CA GLU A 130 6.34 -16.62 -3.46
C GLU A 130 6.37 -15.36 -2.61
N MET A 131 5.67 -15.35 -1.46
CA MET A 131 5.74 -14.24 -0.51
C MET A 131 7.19 -13.94 -0.11
N LEU A 132 7.98 -14.95 0.26
CA LEU A 132 9.38 -14.76 0.63
C LEU A 132 10.23 -14.28 -0.56
N ALA A 133 9.98 -14.80 -1.76
CA ALA A 133 10.69 -14.39 -2.97
C ALA A 133 10.38 -12.93 -3.37
N HIS A 134 9.14 -12.50 -3.17
CA HIS A 134 8.58 -11.23 -3.65
C HIS A 134 8.45 -10.15 -2.58
N THR A 135 8.92 -10.42 -1.35
CA THR A 135 8.91 -9.44 -0.27
C THR A 135 10.35 -9.10 0.12
N ARG A 136 10.63 -7.81 0.31
CA ARG A 136 11.84 -7.32 0.95
C ARG A 136 11.46 -6.49 2.15
N LEU A 137 11.96 -6.88 3.31
CA LEU A 137 11.76 -6.14 4.55
C LEU A 137 13.10 -5.59 5.02
N GLY A 138 13.05 -4.41 5.61
CA GLY A 138 14.23 -3.74 6.12
C GLY A 138 13.91 -3.00 7.40
N ARG A 139 14.97 -2.71 8.16
CA ARG A 139 14.90 -1.93 9.38
C ARG A 139 16.06 -0.95 9.37
N TYR A 140 15.76 0.34 9.49
CA TYR A 140 16.81 1.35 9.45
C TYR A 140 17.69 1.23 10.70
N ALA A 141 18.99 1.36 10.50
CA ALA A 141 19.98 1.47 11.55
C ALA A 141 20.29 2.95 11.82
N GLU A 142 21.14 3.20 12.82
CA GLU A 142 21.66 4.55 13.03
C GLU A 142 22.35 5.07 11.76
N GLY A 143 22.12 6.34 11.44
CA GLY A 143 22.68 6.93 10.24
C GLY A 143 22.53 8.44 10.19
N LYS A 144 22.66 8.98 8.98
CA LYS A 144 22.59 10.42 8.71
C LYS A 144 21.81 10.69 7.43
N ILE A 145 20.79 11.55 7.51
CA ILE A 145 19.97 11.97 6.37
C ILE A 145 20.07 13.49 6.26
N HIS A 146 20.53 13.99 5.12
CA HIS A 146 20.71 15.43 4.86
C HIS A 146 21.38 16.22 5.99
N GLY A 147 22.45 15.68 6.56
CA GLY A 147 23.15 16.38 7.65
C GLY A 147 22.63 16.03 9.06
N ARG A 148 21.40 15.54 9.19
CA ARG A 148 20.75 15.23 10.47
C ARG A 148 21.01 13.79 10.88
N ARG A 149 21.40 13.59 12.14
CA ARG A 149 21.59 12.24 12.72
C ARG A 149 20.23 11.60 12.92
N VAL A 150 20.10 10.36 12.48
CA VAL A 150 18.92 9.52 12.70
C VAL A 150 19.35 8.38 13.61
N ARG A 151 18.67 8.27 14.75
CA ARG A 151 18.89 7.18 15.71
C ARG A 151 18.47 5.86 15.07
N GLY A 152 19.09 4.74 15.44
CA GLY A 152 18.66 3.43 14.97
C GLY A 152 17.28 3.05 15.53
N TYR A 153 16.49 2.33 14.76
CA TYR A 153 15.13 1.92 15.16
C TYR A 153 15.11 1.22 16.53
N VAL A 154 16.08 0.33 16.76
CA VAL A 154 16.17 -0.46 18.00
C VAL A 154 16.51 0.37 19.24
N ASP A 155 16.99 1.60 19.05
CA ASP A 155 17.36 2.51 20.13
C ASP A 155 16.25 3.55 20.42
N GLU A 156 15.15 3.53 19.65
CA GLU A 156 14.00 4.41 19.85
C GLU A 156 13.25 4.04 21.13
N ALA A 157 12.85 5.05 21.90
CA ALA A 157 12.12 4.82 23.14
C ALA A 157 10.75 4.18 22.84
N GLY A 158 10.47 3.05 23.48
CA GLY A 158 9.21 2.31 23.31
C GLY A 158 9.24 1.24 22.22
N VAL A 159 10.41 0.96 21.62
CA VAL A 159 10.61 -0.19 20.71
C VAL A 159 11.07 -1.42 21.50
N ASP A 160 10.47 -2.56 21.20
CA ASP A 160 10.93 -3.88 21.58
C ASP A 160 11.70 -4.52 20.41
N SER A 161 13.03 -4.53 20.51
CA SER A 161 13.92 -5.01 19.44
C SER A 161 13.68 -6.47 19.05
N GLN A 162 13.09 -7.28 19.93
CA GLN A 162 12.77 -8.69 19.69
C GLN A 162 11.60 -8.91 18.73
N ARG A 163 10.76 -7.88 18.51
CA ARG A 163 9.61 -7.98 17.57
C ARG A 163 10.01 -8.04 16.12
N CYS A 164 11.24 -7.66 15.79
CA CYS A 164 11.76 -7.64 14.42
C CYS A 164 10.89 -6.83 13.45
N THR A 165 10.17 -5.82 13.96
CA THR A 165 9.28 -4.97 13.18
C THR A 165 10.03 -4.23 12.08
N GLU A 166 9.49 -4.27 10.87
CA GLU A 166 10.08 -3.62 9.70
C GLU A 166 9.76 -2.11 9.65
N THR A 167 10.74 -1.31 9.24
CA THR A 167 10.57 0.12 8.92
C THR A 167 10.66 0.40 7.42
N PHE A 168 10.95 -0.63 6.64
CA PHE A 168 10.95 -0.63 5.19
C PHE A 168 10.27 -1.91 4.71
N ALA A 169 9.42 -1.78 3.70
CA ALA A 169 8.80 -2.92 3.05
C ALA A 169 8.64 -2.66 1.55
N GLU A 170 8.96 -3.68 0.77
CA GLU A 170 8.66 -3.78 -0.65
C GLU A 170 7.95 -5.10 -0.90
N ILE A 171 6.82 -5.06 -1.59
CA ILE A 171 6.14 -6.26 -2.07
C ILE A 171 5.95 -6.18 -3.59
N ARG A 172 6.15 -7.31 -4.25
CA ARG A 172 5.81 -7.49 -5.67
C ARG A 172 4.54 -8.35 -5.78
N LEU A 173 3.55 -7.79 -6.46
CA LEU A 173 2.26 -8.40 -6.73
C LEU A 173 2.08 -8.58 -8.24
N PHE A 174 1.21 -9.53 -8.60
CA PHE A 174 0.74 -9.74 -9.96
C PHE A 174 -0.78 -9.80 -9.94
N ILE A 175 -1.40 -9.23 -10.97
CA ILE A 175 -2.86 -9.16 -11.11
C ILE A 175 -3.24 -10.10 -12.25
N ASP A 176 -4.01 -11.14 -11.95
CA ASP A 176 -4.36 -12.21 -12.90
C ASP A 176 -5.61 -11.85 -13.72
N ASN A 177 -5.50 -10.80 -14.53
CA ASN A 177 -6.53 -10.41 -15.49
C ASN A 177 -5.93 -10.01 -16.83
N GLU A 178 -6.78 -9.81 -17.84
CA GLU A 178 -6.32 -9.59 -19.21
C GLU A 178 -5.44 -8.35 -19.35
N ARG A 179 -5.76 -7.28 -18.60
CA ARG A 179 -5.04 -6.01 -18.66
C ARG A 179 -3.63 -6.12 -18.09
N TRP A 180 -3.43 -6.85 -16.99
CA TRP A 180 -2.19 -6.76 -16.19
C TRP A 180 -1.42 -8.07 -16.03
N ARG A 181 -1.89 -9.18 -16.62
CA ARG A 181 -1.19 -10.47 -16.53
C ARG A 181 0.30 -10.31 -16.87
N ASN A 182 1.15 -10.85 -16.00
CA ASN A 182 2.63 -10.81 -16.07
C ASN A 182 3.28 -9.44 -15.85
N VAL A 183 2.53 -8.36 -15.61
CA VAL A 183 3.09 -7.06 -15.24
C VAL A 183 3.32 -7.03 -13.72
N PRO A 184 4.56 -6.84 -13.24
CA PRO A 184 4.82 -6.72 -11.82
C PRO A 184 4.35 -5.36 -11.28
N PHE A 185 3.59 -5.41 -10.19
CA PHE A 185 3.26 -4.26 -9.36
C PHE A 185 4.13 -4.24 -8.11
N VAL A 186 4.99 -3.25 -7.98
CA VAL A 186 5.86 -3.08 -6.81
C VAL A 186 5.27 -2.00 -5.90
N LEU A 187 4.90 -2.37 -4.68
CA LEU A 187 4.48 -1.43 -3.65
C LEU A 187 5.61 -1.31 -2.63
N ARG A 188 6.13 -0.10 -2.45
CA ARG A 188 7.34 0.14 -1.65
C ARG A 188 7.18 1.32 -0.73
N THR A 189 7.62 1.14 0.51
CA THR A 189 7.61 2.20 1.50
C THR A 189 8.74 2.05 2.50
N GLY A 190 9.17 3.16 3.08
CA GLY A 190 10.18 3.13 4.12
C GLY A 190 10.30 4.45 4.86
N LYS A 191 10.70 4.33 6.12
CA LYS A 191 11.10 5.45 6.99
C LYS A 191 12.61 5.59 7.03
N ALA A 192 13.06 6.78 7.41
CA ALA A 192 14.48 7.16 7.42
C ALA A 192 15.16 6.94 6.05
N MET A 193 14.47 7.32 4.97
CA MET A 193 14.95 7.21 3.60
C MET A 193 15.72 8.47 3.17
N LYS A 194 16.65 8.31 2.22
CA LYS A 194 17.44 9.44 1.70
C LYS A 194 16.58 10.47 0.98
N HIS A 195 15.49 10.05 0.34
CA HIS A 195 14.56 10.93 -0.34
C HIS A 195 13.18 10.77 0.31
N GLY A 196 12.40 11.85 0.29
CA GLY A 196 11.00 11.83 0.71
C GLY A 196 10.10 11.94 -0.50
N SER A 197 9.01 11.17 -0.51
CA SER A 197 7.90 11.42 -1.41
C SER A 197 7.26 12.78 -1.06
N PRO A 198 6.82 13.55 -2.07
CA PRO A 198 6.23 14.87 -1.88
C PRO A 198 4.88 14.86 -1.15
#